data_AF-A0A819AB71-F1
#
_entry.id   AF-A0A819AB71-F1
#
_cell.length_a   1.000
_cell.length_b   1.000
_cell.length_c   1.000
_cell.angle_alpha   90.00
_cell.angle_beta   90.00
_cell.angle_gamma   90.00
#
_symmetry.space_group_name_H-M   'P 1'
#
loop_
_entity.id
_entity.type
_entity.pdbx_description
1 polymer ?
#
loop_
_entity_poly.entity_id
_entity_poly.type
_entity_poly.pdbx_seq_one_letter_code
_entity_poly.pdbx_strand_id
1 'polypeptide(L)'
;MTKPELLELVFKNFPPLQYVVDELAAKHDNEILRIPIKHCVLNPIEFTWASFQNDVLNIKVNFSIADVAQLCNQSLADLQPEQPVKYFSHVKKCEEEFK
;
A
#
# COMPACT_ATOMS: atom_id res chain seq x y z
N MET A 1 35.51 -25.53 9.11
CA MET A 1 34.41 -24.56 9.05
C MET A 1 33.78 -24.42 10.41
N THR A 2 33.73 -23.20 10.93
CA THR A 2 33.04 -22.87 12.19
C THR A 2 31.55 -22.60 11.93
N LYS A 3 30.71 -22.64 12.99
CA LYS A 3 29.28 -22.30 12.89
C LYS A 3 29.04 -20.90 12.28
N PRO A 4 29.80 -19.84 12.64
CA PRO A 4 29.71 -18.53 11.97
C PRO A 4 30.00 -18.58 10.47
N GLU A 5 31.07 -19.28 10.05
CA GLU A 5 31.44 -19.42 8.62
C GLU A 5 30.35 -20.12 7.81
N LEU A 6 29.70 -21.14 8.40
CA LEU A 6 28.56 -21.81 7.76
C LEU A 6 27.34 -20.90 7.63
N LEU A 7 27.03 -20.09 8.65
CA LEU A 7 25.92 -19.13 8.59
C LEU A 7 26.16 -18.05 7.54
N GLU A 8 27.39 -17.52 7.44
CA GLU A 8 27.73 -16.54 6.43
C GLU A 8 27.58 -17.11 5.01
N LEU A 9 27.99 -18.36 4.80
CA LEU A 9 27.80 -19.05 3.53
C LEU A 9 26.31 -19.26 3.22
N VAL A 10 25.49 -19.60 4.22
CA VAL A 10 24.03 -19.72 4.05
C VAL A 10 23.41 -18.39 3.66
N PHE A 11 23.75 -17.29 4.34
CA PHE A 11 23.18 -15.96 4.01
C PHE A 11 23.61 -15.47 2.63
N LYS A 12 24.86 -15.71 2.21
CA LYS A 12 25.34 -15.34 0.86
C LYS A 12 24.67 -16.14 -0.26
N ASN A 13 24.30 -17.39 0.01
CA ASN A 13 23.69 -18.29 -0.98
C ASN A 13 22.17 -18.44 -0.78
N PHE A 14 21.58 -17.61 0.07
CA PHE A 14 20.15 -17.68 0.32
C PHE A 14 19.44 -17.29 -0.97
N PRO A 15 18.56 -18.16 -1.53
CA PRO A 15 17.84 -17.82 -2.74
C PRO A 15 16.96 -16.59 -2.47
N PRO A 16 16.74 -15.72 -3.47
CA PRO A 16 15.82 -14.61 -3.30
C PRO A 16 14.44 -15.12 -2.89
N LEU A 17 13.79 -14.42 -1.96
CA LEU A 17 12.41 -14.72 -1.59
C LEU A 17 11.51 -14.56 -2.81
N GLN A 18 10.85 -15.65 -3.20
CA GLN A 18 9.86 -15.64 -4.27
C GLN A 18 8.47 -15.63 -3.64
N TYR A 19 7.64 -14.67 -4.07
CA TYR A 19 6.26 -14.58 -3.61
C TYR A 19 5.31 -14.89 -4.76
N VAL A 20 4.30 -15.72 -4.48
CA VAL A 20 3.25 -16.07 -5.45
C VAL A 20 2.56 -14.82 -6.03
N VAL A 21 2.43 -13.76 -5.22
CA VAL A 21 1.85 -12.50 -5.67
C VAL A 21 2.72 -11.77 -6.69
N ASP A 22 4.05 -11.89 -6.60
CA ASP A 22 4.97 -11.26 -7.58
C ASP A 22 4.86 -11.96 -8.93
N GLU A 23 4.81 -13.30 -8.93
CA GLU A 23 4.61 -14.08 -10.14
C GLU A 23 3.26 -13.79 -10.79
N LEU A 24 2.21 -13.62 -9.99
CA LEU A 24 0.89 -13.26 -10.48
C LEU A 24 0.88 -11.85 -11.10
N ALA A 25 1.46 -10.85 -10.41
CA ALA A 25 1.53 -9.49 -10.92
C ALA A 25 2.36 -9.40 -12.22
N ALA A 26 3.48 -10.13 -12.28
CA ALA A 26 4.36 -10.19 -13.45
C ALA A 26 3.65 -10.78 -14.69
N LYS A 27 2.70 -11.71 -14.53
CA LYS A 27 1.87 -12.21 -15.65
C LYS A 27 0.97 -11.14 -16.28
N HIS A 28 0.77 -10.03 -15.57
CA HIS A 28 -0.02 -8.88 -16.02
C HIS A 28 0.86 -7.64 -16.25
N ASP A 29 2.18 -7.82 -16.44
CA ASP A 29 3.16 -6.75 -16.64
C ASP A 29 3.20 -5.72 -15.48
N ASN A 30 2.84 -6.15 -14.26
CA ASN A 30 2.88 -5.31 -13.07
C ASN A 30 4.03 -5.71 -12.15
N GLU A 31 4.74 -4.70 -11.62
CA GLU A 31 5.74 -4.87 -10.57
C GLU A 31 5.15 -4.51 -9.21
N ILE A 32 5.40 -5.34 -8.19
CA ILE A 32 4.94 -5.07 -6.82
C ILE A 32 5.97 -4.23 -6.08
N LEU A 33 5.57 -3.01 -5.73
CA LEU A 33 6.30 -2.16 -4.79
C LEU A 33 5.95 -2.57 -3.34
N ARG A 34 6.97 -2.88 -2.53
CA ARG A 34 6.82 -3.20 -1.11
C ARG A 34 7.24 -2.01 -0.26
N ILE A 35 6.37 -1.57 0.62
CA ILE A 35 6.68 -0.55 1.62
C ILE A 35 7.27 -1.20 2.89
N PRO A 36 8.15 -0.49 3.63
CA PRO A 36 8.62 -0.93 4.93
C PRO A 36 7.46 -1.14 5.92
N ILE A 37 7.59 -2.15 6.78
CA ILE A 37 6.59 -2.47 7.81
C ILE A 37 6.37 -1.25 8.71
N LYS A 38 5.10 -0.93 9.04
CA LYS A 38 4.69 0.22 9.88
C LYS A 38 4.98 1.62 9.30
N HIS A 39 5.30 1.73 8.01
CA HIS A 39 5.49 3.02 7.34
C HIS A 39 4.29 3.36 6.46
N CYS A 40 3.10 3.43 7.06
CA CYS A 40 1.86 3.82 6.36
C CYS A 40 1.94 5.22 5.74
N VAL A 41 2.86 6.08 6.20
CA VAL A 41 3.14 7.39 5.57
C VAL A 41 3.64 7.26 4.13
N LEU A 42 4.18 6.09 3.76
CA LEU A 42 4.65 5.77 2.43
C LEU A 42 3.58 5.08 1.56
N ASN A 43 2.35 4.95 2.07
CA ASN A 43 1.25 4.31 1.38
C ASN A 43 0.23 5.36 0.91
N PRO A 44 0.20 5.71 -0.40
CA PRO A 44 -0.66 6.80 -0.89
C PRO A 44 -2.15 6.51 -0.74
N ILE A 45 -2.58 5.24 -0.65
CA ILE A 45 -3.99 4.88 -0.47
C ILE A 45 -4.55 5.32 0.89
N GLU A 46 -3.69 5.52 1.90
CA GLU A 46 -4.11 5.95 3.25
C GLU A 46 -4.80 7.31 3.21
N PHE A 47 -4.42 8.18 2.26
CA PHE A 47 -5.07 9.47 2.05
C PHE A 47 -6.50 9.32 1.54
N THR A 48 -6.70 8.46 0.54
CA THR A 48 -8.04 8.14 0.02
C THR A 48 -8.88 7.47 1.10
N TRP A 49 -8.29 6.56 1.87
CA TRP A 49 -8.97 5.87 2.96
C TRP A 49 -9.41 6.83 4.07
N ALA A 50 -8.54 7.76 4.49
CA ALA A 50 -8.88 8.78 5.48
C ALA A 50 -10.02 9.69 5.00
N SER A 51 -10.01 10.09 3.72
CA SER A 51 -11.11 10.86 3.12
C SER A 51 -12.43 10.09 3.19
N PHE A 52 -12.41 8.83 2.77
CA PHE A 52 -13.58 7.95 2.81
C PHE A 52 -14.13 7.77 4.24
N GLN A 53 -13.26 7.54 5.23
CA GLN A 53 -13.70 7.41 6.62
C GLN A 53 -14.42 8.66 7.10
N ASN A 54 -13.93 9.85 6.74
CA ASN A 54 -14.59 11.11 7.08
C ASN A 54 -15.95 11.22 6.40
N ASP A 55 -16.08 10.83 5.13
CA ASP A 55 -17.35 10.88 4.40
C ASP A 55 -18.39 9.96 5.06
N VAL A 56 -18.03 8.71 5.37
CA VAL A 56 -18.93 7.76 6.04
C VAL A 56 -19.32 8.21 7.45
N LEU A 57 -18.40 8.78 8.23
CA LEU A 57 -18.70 9.29 9.56
C LEU A 57 -19.67 10.48 9.54
N ASN A 58 -19.60 11.31 8.48
CA ASN A 58 -20.46 12.48 8.33
C ASN A 58 -21.86 12.13 7.80
N ILE A 59 -22.00 11.02 7.06
CA ILE A 59 -23.28 10.55 6.57
C ILE A 59 -23.90 9.64 7.63
N LYS A 60 -25.08 10.01 8.14
CA LYS A 60 -25.86 9.18 9.08
C LYS A 60 -26.44 7.94 8.38
N VAL A 61 -25.60 7.07 7.85
CA VAL A 61 -26.04 5.79 7.28
C VAL A 61 -26.35 4.80 8.39
N ASN A 62 -27.32 3.93 8.13
CA ASN A 62 -27.38 2.66 8.83
C ASN A 62 -26.10 1.91 8.44
N PHE A 63 -25.31 1.45 9.41
CA PHE A 63 -24.03 0.76 9.18
C PHE A 63 -24.21 -0.64 8.57
N SER A 64 -25.08 -0.78 7.56
CA SER A 64 -25.23 -1.98 6.76
C SER A 64 -24.09 -2.07 5.74
N ILE A 65 -23.66 -3.30 5.43
CA ILE A 65 -22.59 -3.54 4.46
C ILE A 65 -22.95 -3.00 3.07
N ALA A 66 -24.23 -3.07 2.69
CA ALA A 66 -24.71 -2.57 1.41
C ALA A 66 -24.59 -1.04 1.32
N ASP A 67 -25.01 -0.32 2.36
CA ASP A 67 -24.93 1.14 2.40
C ASP A 67 -23.46 1.61 2.38
N VAL A 68 -22.60 0.94 3.16
CA VAL A 68 -21.17 1.23 3.18
C VAL A 68 -20.54 0.98 1.80
N ALA A 69 -20.85 -0.15 1.16
CA ALA A 69 -20.33 -0.45 -0.17
C ALA A 69 -20.80 0.55 -1.23
N GLN A 70 -22.05 1.02 -1.15
CA GLN A 70 -22.56 2.07 -2.04
C GLN A 70 -21.81 3.38 -1.83
N LEU A 71 -21.61 3.80 -0.58
CA LEU A 71 -20.83 5.00 -0.25
C LEU A 71 -19.38 4.90 -0.73
N CYS A 72 -18.73 3.74 -0.57
CA CYS A 72 -17.37 3.51 -1.08
C CYS A 72 -17.29 3.80 -2.59
N ASN A 73 -18.23 3.23 -3.36
CA ASN A 73 -18.24 3.39 -4.80
C ASN A 73 -18.52 4.84 -5.22
N GLN A 74 -19.35 5.56 -4.47
CA GLN A 74 -19.62 6.98 -4.71
C GLN A 74 -18.38 7.84 -4.42
N SER A 75 -17.75 7.68 -3.26
CA SER A 75 -16.50 8.40 -2.93
C SER A 75 -15.38 8.13 -3.93
N LEU A 76 -15.29 6.90 -4.46
CA LEU A 76 -14.33 6.56 -5.52
C LEU A 76 -14.68 7.22 -6.86
N ALA A 77 -15.96 7.32 -7.21
CA ALA A 77 -16.41 7.99 -8.42
C ALA A 77 -16.24 9.52 -8.35
N ASP A 78 -16.37 10.10 -7.16
CA ASP A 78 -16.21 11.53 -6.91
C ASP A 78 -14.73 11.96 -6.79
N LEU A 79 -13.80 11.00 -6.74
CA LEU A 79 -12.37 11.27 -6.62
C LEU A 79 -11.86 12.03 -7.85
N GLN A 80 -11.40 13.25 -7.63
CA GLN A 80 -10.90 14.12 -8.69
C GLN A 80 -9.47 13.73 -9.08
N PRO A 81 -9.08 13.80 -10.37
CA PRO A 81 -7.75 13.40 -10.82
C PRO A 81 -6.59 14.13 -10.13
N GLU A 82 -6.81 15.35 -9.63
CA GLU A 82 -5.80 16.15 -8.94
C GLU A 82 -5.51 15.64 -7.52
N GLN A 83 -6.41 14.85 -6.92
CA GLN A 83 -6.24 14.31 -5.57
C GLN A 83 -5.17 13.21 -5.52
N PRO A 84 -5.20 12.15 -6.34
CA PRO A 84 -4.12 11.16 -6.40
C PRO A 84 -2.75 11.80 -6.62
N VAL A 85 -2.65 12.78 -7.53
CA VAL A 85 -1.39 13.47 -7.81
C VAL A 85 -0.81 14.08 -6.52
N LYS A 86 -1.64 14.75 -5.72
CA LYS A 86 -1.22 15.31 -4.42
C LYS A 86 -0.79 14.23 -3.43
N TYR A 87 -1.49 13.09 -3.36
CA TYR A 87 -1.16 12.00 -2.45
C TYR A 87 0.21 11.38 -2.80
N PHE A 88 0.45 11.10 -4.08
CA PHE A 88 1.76 10.60 -4.53
C PHE A 88 2.88 11.63 -4.33
N SER A 89 2.62 12.92 -4.56
CA SER A 89 3.60 13.98 -4.26
C SER A 89 3.94 14.05 -2.77
N HIS A 90 2.96 13.85 -1.89
CA HIS A 90 3.21 13.80 -0.45
C HIS A 90 4.07 12.59 -0.06
N VAL A 91 3.71 11.39 -0.54
CA VAL A 91 4.49 10.17 -0.27
C VAL A 91 5.94 10.34 -0.73
N LYS A 92 6.18 10.86 -1.93
CA LYS A 92 7.54 11.16 -2.42
C LYS A 92 8.31 12.09 -1.51
N LYS A 93 7.65 13.11 -0.94
CA LYS A 93 8.29 14.00 0.03
C LYS A 93 8.66 13.25 1.31
N CYS A 94 7.77 12.41 1.83
CA CYS A 94 8.08 11.57 2.99
C CYS A 94 9.25 10.62 2.71
N GLU A 95 9.32 10.03 1.51
CA GLU A 95 10.45 9.16 1.12
C GLU A 95 11.80 9.88 1.23
N GLU A 96 11.89 11.15 0.82
CA GLU A 96 13.12 11.95 0.94
C GLU A 96 13.52 12.21 2.40
N GLU A 97 12.58 12.21 3.36
CA GLU A 97 12.87 12.40 4.78
C GLU A 97 13.45 11.14 5.45
N PHE A 98 13.28 9.96 4.84
CA PHE A 98 13.82 8.69 5.33
C PHE A 98 15.14 8.26 4.67
N LYS A 99 15.62 9.01 3.67
CA LYS A 99 16.92 8.78 3.02
C LYS A 99 18.07 9.37 3.83
#